data_AF-A0A2V5XWX2-F1
#
_entry.id   AF-A0A2V5XWX2-F1
#
_cell.length_a   1.000
_cell.length_b   1.000
_cell.length_c   1.000
_cell.angle_alpha   90.00
_cell.angle_beta   90.00
_cell.angle_gamma   90.00
#
_symmetry.space_group_name_H-M   'P 1'
#
loop_
_entity.id
_entity.type
_entity.pdbx_description
1 polymer ?
#
loop_
_entity_poly.entity_id
_entity_poly.type
_entity_poly.pdbx_seq_one_letter_code
_entity_poly.pdbx_strand_id
1 'polypeptide(L)' 'MQKLIECVPNFSEGRDQNIIRQITDAIRSAEGVSLLDVDPGASTNRTVVTFVG' A
#
# COMPACT_ATOMS: atom_id res chain seq x y z
N MET A 1 22.81 3.73 -12.69
CA MET A 1 21.37 3.46 -12.48
C MET A 1 21.12 3.39 -10.98
N GLN A 2 20.17 4.16 -10.47
CA GLN A 2 19.63 3.89 -9.12
C GLN A 2 18.90 2.55 -9.18
N LYS A 3 19.19 1.67 -8.21
CA LYS A 3 18.43 0.43 -8.03
C LYS A 3 17.15 0.79 -7.29
N LEU A 4 16.03 0.25 -7.75
CA LEU A 4 14.71 0.49 -7.20
C LEU A 4 14.04 -0.86 -7.01
N ILE A 5 13.36 -1.07 -5.88
CA ILE A 5 12.59 -2.28 -5.60
C ILE A 5 11.11 -1.91 -5.56
N GLU A 6 10.28 -2.73 -6.20
CA GLU A 6 8.84 -2.66 -6.06
C GLU A 6 8.37 -3.64 -4.99
N CYS A 7 7.53 -3.17 -4.09
CA CYS A 7 6.85 -3.98 -3.08
C CYS A 7 5.34 -3.92 -3.29
N VAL A 8 4.71 -5.10 -3.36
CA VAL A 8 3.26 -5.24 -3.64
C VAL A 8 2.57 -6.06 -2.55
N PRO A 9 2.55 -5.60 -1.29
CA PRO A 9 1.86 -6.32 -0.22
C PRO A 9 0.34 -6.37 -0.44
N ASN A 10 -0.25 -7.44 0.07
CA ASN A 10 -1.69 -7.66 0.09
C ASN A 10 -2.17 -7.63 1.54
N PHE A 11 -3.11 -6.76 1.86
CA PHE A 11 -3.75 -6.69 3.17
C PHE A 11 -5.16 -7.24 3.09
N SER A 12 -5.57 -8.08 4.06
CA SER A 12 -6.93 -8.65 4.15
C SER A 12 -7.93 -7.67 4.75
N GLU A 13 -7.96 -6.46 4.21
CA GLU A 13 -8.91 -5.38 4.52
C GLU A 13 -9.23 -4.67 3.21
N GLY A 14 -10.50 -4.54 2.84
CA GLY A 14 -10.92 -3.88 1.59
C GLY A 14 -12.13 -2.96 1.74
N ARG A 15 -12.60 -2.71 2.98
CA ARG A 15 -13.85 -2.03 3.28
C ARG A 15 -13.63 -0.82 4.19
N ASP A 16 -12.90 -1.00 5.27
CA ASP A 16 -12.60 0.07 6.22
C ASP A 16 -11.50 0.99 5.69
N GLN A 17 -11.94 2.14 5.16
CA GLN A 17 -11.05 3.17 4.62
C GLN A 17 -10.12 3.77 5.69
N ASN A 18 -10.50 3.75 6.96
CA ASN A 18 -9.65 4.26 8.03
C ASN A 18 -8.51 3.29 8.34
N ILE A 19 -8.73 1.98 8.28
CA ILE A 19 -7.67 0.98 8.41
C ILE A 19 -6.73 1.06 7.20
N ILE A 20 -7.28 1.09 5.98
CA ILE A 20 -6.49 1.20 4.74
C ILE A 20 -5.61 2.46 4.77
N ARG A 21 -6.18 3.61 5.20
CA ARG A 21 -5.43 4.86 5.35
C ARG A 21 -4.29 4.75 6.37
N GLN A 22 -4.52 4.14 7.53
CA GLN A 22 -3.46 3.94 8.52
C GLN A 22 -2.30 3.10 7.98
N ILE A 23 -2.60 2.07 7.18
CA ILE A 23 -1.59 1.24 6.52
C ILE A 23 -0.77 2.06 5.51
N THR A 24 -1.45 2.83 4.65
CA THR A 24 -0.77 3.61 3.61
C THR A 24 -0.01 4.81 4.17
N ASP A 25 -0.48 5.42 5.26
CA ASP A 25 0.22 6.46 6.00
C ASP A 25 1.51 5.92 6.63
N ALA A 26 1.49 4.70 7.19
CA ALA A 26 2.69 4.05 7.72
C ALA A 26 3.73 3.81 6.61
N ILE A 27 3.29 3.33 5.43
CA ILE A 27 4.18 3.13 4.26
C ILE A 27 4.79 4.46 3.80
N ARG A 28 3.98 5.52 3.69
CA ARG A 28 4.43 6.87 3.30
C ARG A 28 5.41 7.51 4.29
N SER A 29 5.36 7.11 5.56
CA SER A 29 6.26 7.63 6.58
C SER A 29 7.67 7.04 6.53
N ALA A 30 7.88 5.95 5.78
CA ALA A 30 9.18 5.34 5.62
C ALA A 30 10.08 6.18 4.69
N GLU A 31 11.29 6.50 5.15
CA GLU A 31 12.27 7.26 4.37
C GLU A 31 12.64 6.52 3.07
N GLY A 32 12.70 7.25 1.96
CA GLY A 32 13.06 6.70 0.66
C GLY A 32 11.94 5.94 -0.06
N VAL A 33 10.77 5.79 0.55
CA VAL A 33 9.62 5.08 -0.04
C VAL A 33 8.65 6.04 -0.73
N SER A 34 8.15 5.65 -1.90
CA SER A 34 7.09 6.33 -2.64
C SER A 34 5.92 5.39 -2.89
N LEU A 35 4.75 5.73 -2.35
CA LEU A 35 3.49 5.02 -2.61
C LEU A 35 3.02 5.30 -4.05
N LEU A 36 2.81 4.24 -4.83
CA LEU A 36 2.40 4.33 -6.24
C LEU A 36 0.90 4.09 -6.41
N ASP A 37 0.35 3.06 -5.76
CA ASP A 37 -1.05 2.67 -5.94
C ASP A 37 -1.65 2.03 -4.67
N VAL A 38 -2.97 2.16 -4.53
CA VAL A 38 -3.79 1.56 -3.46
C VAL A 38 -5.10 1.09 -4.09
N ASP A 39 -5.27 -0.22 -4.24
CA ASP A 39 -6.43 -0.84 -4.88
C ASP A 39 -7.25 -1.68 -3.88
N PRO A 40 -8.26 -1.07 -3.22
CA PRO A 40 -9.15 -1.78 -2.30
C PRO A 40 -10.30 -2.49 -3.04
N GLY A 41 -10.39 -3.81 -2.85
CA GLY A 41 -11.50 -4.64 -3.27
C GLY A 41 -12.48 -4.92 -2.12
N ALA A 42 -13.61 -4.22 -2.07
CA ALA A 42 -14.63 -4.40 -1.03
C ALA A 42 -15.27 -5.80 -1.03
N SER A 43 -15.49 -6.38 -2.22
CA SER A 43 -16.07 -7.73 -2.38
C SER A 43 -15.11 -8.84 -1.95
N THR A 44 -13.81 -8.66 -2.20
CA THR A 44 -12.76 -9.62 -1.83
C THR A 44 -12.19 -9.39 -0.42
N ASN A 45 -12.57 -8.28 0.23
CA ASN A 45 -12.01 -7.80 1.49
C ASN A 45 -10.48 -7.78 1.48
N ARG A 46 -9.92 -7.20 0.42
CA ARG A 46 -8.47 -7.16 0.19
C ARG A 46 -8.07 -5.82 -0.38
N THR A 47 -6.93 -5.28 0.06
CA THR A 47 -6.29 -4.13 -0.55
C THR A 47 -4.90 -4.52 -1.03
N VAL A 48 -4.62 -4.26 -2.30
CA VAL A 48 -3.28 -4.33 -2.87
C VAL A 48 -2.66 -2.95 -2.74
N VAL A 49 -1.44 -2.87 -2.23
CA VAL A 49 -0.71 -1.60 -2.11
C VAL A 49 0.60 -1.74 -2.88
N THR A 50 0.92 -0.77 -3.73
CA THR A 50 2.14 -0.78 -4.53
C THR A 50 3.00 0.41 -4.15
N PHE A 51 4.26 0.18 -3.82
CA PHE A 51 5.24 1.24 -3.53
C PHE A 51 6.64 0.85 -3.97
N VAL A 52 7.49 1.87 -4.15
CA VAL A 52 8.89 1.72 -4.57
C VAL A 52 9.82 2.45 -3.63
N GLY A 53 11.08 2.00 -3.56
CA GLY A 53 12.15 2.61 -2.78
C GLY A 53 13.47 1.87 -2.94
#